data_AF-A0A1G0FW62-F1
#
_entry.id   AF-A0A1G0FW62-F1
#
_cell.length_a   1.000
_cell.length_b   1.000
_cell.length_c   1.000
_cell.angle_alpha   90.00
_cell.angle_beta   90.00
_cell.angle_gamma   90.00
#
_symmetry.space_group_name_H-M   'P 1'
#
loop_
_entity.id
_entity.type
_entity.pdbx_description
1 polymer ?
#
loop_
_entity_poly.entity_id
_entity_poly.type
_entity_poly.pdbx_seq_one_letter_code
_entity_poly.pdbx_strand_id
1 'polypeptide(L)' 'MDTDIVNLDYSMEEVLKCILSLSSKHYQKTIPYSIGNKSINCDVYHMDYFGPDGQIDSLYIKFSYSSTWMTIYSFHL' A
#
# COMPACT_ATOMS: atom_id res chain seq x y z
N MET A 1 5.58 -3.75 -15.83
CA MET A 1 5.10 -3.05 -14.63
C MET A 1 6.34 -2.98 -13.76
N ASP A 2 7.05 -1.85 -13.81
CA ASP A 2 8.13 -1.63 -12.88
C ASP A 2 7.48 -1.66 -11.49
N THR A 3 7.80 -2.69 -10.72
CA THR A 3 7.45 -2.75 -9.30
C THR A 3 8.29 -1.67 -8.64
N ASP A 4 7.78 -0.45 -8.66
CA ASP A 4 8.32 0.67 -7.90
C ASP A 4 8.02 0.43 -6.41
N ILE A 5 8.68 -0.59 -5.84
CA ILE A 5 9.10 -0.54 -4.44
C ILE A 5 10.33 0.39 -4.45
N VAL A 6 10.15 1.63 -4.89
CA VAL A 6 11.21 2.64 -4.95
C VAL A 6 11.09 3.45 -3.67
N ASN A 7 12.12 3.31 -2.84
CA ASN A 7 12.43 4.11 -1.65
C ASN A 7 11.22 4.48 -0.80
N LEU A 8 10.77 3.49 -0.05
CA LEU A 8 10.13 3.78 1.21
C LEU A 8 11.28 4.19 2.12
N ASP A 9 11.34 5.47 2.52
CA ASP A 9 12.19 5.87 3.65
C ASP A 9 11.78 5.15 4.96
N TYR A 10 10.77 4.28 4.88
CA TYR A 10 10.29 3.35 5.89
C TYR A 10 10.95 1.97 5.79
N SER A 11 11.33 1.44 6.94
CA SER A 11 11.65 0.03 7.11
C SER A 11 10.45 -0.88 6.82
N MET A 12 10.73 -2.16 6.53
CA MET A 12 9.68 -3.16 6.34
C MET A 12 8.75 -3.30 7.55
N GLU A 13 9.28 -3.13 8.78
CA GLU A 13 8.47 -3.17 9.99
C GLU A 13 7.43 -2.04 10.03
N GLU A 14 7.82 -0.83 9.63
CA GLU A 14 6.94 0.34 9.58
C GLU A 14 5.87 0.19 8.51
N VAL A 15 6.24 -0.33 7.34
CA VAL A 15 5.29 -0.67 6.28
C VAL A 15 4.26 -1.68 6.78
N LEU A 16 4.69 -2.73 7.48
CA LEU A 16 3.79 -3.74 8.05
C LEU A 16 2.89 -3.15 9.14
N LYS A 17 3.42 -2.34 10.06
CA LYS A 17 2.63 -1.64 11.09
C LYS A 17 1.55 -0.75 10.46
N CYS A 18 1.93 0.01 9.44
CA CYS A 18 1.03 0.87 8.69
C CYS A 18 -0.10 0.05 8.05
N ILE A 19 0.23 -1.02 7.31
CA ILE A 19 -0.76 -1.91 6.69
C ILE A 19 -1.70 -2.53 7.74
N LEU A 20 -1.16 -2.98 8.88
CA LEU A 20 -1.95 -3.56 9.96
C LEU A 20 -2.86 -2.54 10.66
N SER A 21 -2.57 -1.24 10.54
CA SER A 21 -3.41 -0.16 11.06
C SER A 21 -4.51 0.30 10.09
N LEU A 22 -4.51 -0.20 8.84
CA LEU A 22 -5.52 0.15 7.87
C LEU A 22 -6.92 -0.27 8.34
N SER A 23 -7.90 0.59 8.04
CA SER A 23 -9.30 0.32 8.33
C SER A 23 -10.16 0.71 7.13
N SER A 24 -11.45 0.36 7.17
CA SER A 24 -12.40 0.72 6.11
C SER A 24 -12.53 2.23 5.90
N LYS A 25 -12.16 3.06 6.89
CA LYS A 25 -12.15 4.53 6.76
C LYS A 25 -11.07 5.03 5.81
N HIS A 26 -10.00 4.28 5.65
CA HIS A 26 -8.87 4.62 4.78
C HIS A 26 -9.09 4.11 3.36
N TYR A 27 -10.02 3.18 3.15
CA TYR A 27 -10.29 2.61 1.84
C TYR A 27 -10.89 3.66 0.90
N GLN A 28 -10.30 3.77 -0.28
CA GLN A 28 -10.76 4.68 -1.34
C GLN A 28 -11.52 3.92 -2.41
N LYS A 29 -10.87 2.93 -3.02
CA LYS A 29 -11.41 2.17 -4.16
C LYS A 29 -10.56 0.94 -4.49
N THR A 30 -11.14 0.01 -5.23
CA THR A 30 -10.42 -1.07 -5.91
C THR A 30 -10.22 -0.68 -7.38
N ILE A 31 -9.00 -0.85 -7.88
CA ILE A 31 -8.66 -0.62 -9.29
C ILE A 31 -8.30 -1.97 -9.93
N PRO A 32 -9.00 -2.40 -11.00
CA PRO A 32 -8.61 -3.57 -11.76
C PRO A 32 -7.43 -3.23 -12.68
N TYR A 33 -6.40 -4.07 -12.65
CA TYR A 33 -5.25 -4.03 -13.56
C TYR A 33 -5.19 -5.29 -14.40
N SER A 34 -4.69 -5.16 -15.62
CA SER A 34 -4.38 -6.30 -16.50
C SER A 34 -2.87 -6.44 -16.64
N ILE A 35 -2.34 -7.57 -16.15
CA ILE A 35 -0.91 -7.91 -16.26
C ILE A 35 -0.81 -9.17 -17.13
N GLY A 36 -0.47 -8.98 -18.41
CA GLY A 36 -0.57 -10.04 -19.41
C GLY A 36 -2.01 -10.56 -19.50
N ASN A 37 -2.19 -11.86 -19.30
CA ASN A 37 -3.51 -12.51 -19.34
C ASN A 37 -4.21 -12.60 -17.98
N LYS A 38 -3.68 -11.94 -16.93
CA LYS A 38 -4.24 -11.96 -15.58
C LYS A 38 -4.88 -10.62 -15.24
N SER A 39 -6.04 -10.68 -14.59
CA SER A 39 -6.65 -9.52 -13.94
C SER A 39 -6.28 -9.55 -12.46
N ILE A 40 -5.76 -8.45 -11.95
CA ILE A 40 -5.42 -8.25 -10.53
C ILE A 40 -6.19 -7.04 -10.05
N ASN A 41 -6.90 -7.20 -8.95
CA ASN A 41 -7.53 -6.09 -8.25
C ASN A 41 -6.54 -5.54 -7.22
N CYS A 42 -6.29 -4.23 -7.28
CA CYS A 42 -5.51 -3.55 -6.27
C CYS A 42 -6.42 -2.65 -5.46
N ASP A 43 -6.43 -2.84 -4.16
CA ASP A 43 -7.11 -1.95 -3.23
C ASP A 43 -6.23 -0.75 -2.94
N VAL A 44 -6.87 0.40 -2.92
CA VAL A 44 -6.25 1.69 -2.67
C VAL A 44 -6.74 2.22 -1.34
N TYR A 45 -5.77 2.60 -0.51
CA TYR A 45 -5.98 3.23 0.78
C TYR A 45 -5.27 4.57 0.84
N HIS A 46 -5.86 5.50 1.58
CA HIS A 46 -5.27 6.78 1.90
C HIS A 46 -5.34 6.98 3.42
N MET A 47 -4.20 7.23 4.05
CA MET A 47 -4.12 7.42 5.50
C MET A 47 -3.03 8.41 5.88
N ASP A 48 -3.22 9.07 7.01
CA ASP A 48 -2.17 9.84 7.66
C ASP A 48 -1.42 8.93 8.64
N TYR A 49 -0.15 8.65 8.34
CA TYR A 49 0.71 7.80 9.14
C TYR A 49 1.62 8.66 10.02
N PHE A 50 1.71 8.28 11.30
CA PHE A 50 2.59 8.93 12.25
C PHE A 50 3.94 8.22 12.21
N GLY A 51 4.92 8.85 11.58
CA GLY A 51 6.29 8.36 11.46
C GLY A 51 7.01 8.29 12.81
N PRO A 52 8.11 7.54 12.89
CA PRO A 52 8.91 7.39 14.12
C PRO A 52 9.58 8.69 14.58
N ASP A 53 9.77 9.63 13.67
CA ASP A 53 10.33 10.97 13.90
C ASP A 53 9.27 11.99 14.35
N GLY A 54 8.01 11.56 14.49
CA GLY A 54 6.89 12.39 14.88
C GLY A 54 6.29 13.22 13.74
N GLN A 55 6.73 13.03 12.49
CA GLN A 55 6.10 13.63 11.33
C GLN A 55 4.83 12.87 10.93
N ILE A 56 3.89 13.60 10.32
CA ILE A 56 2.67 13.03 9.76
C ILE A 56 2.83 12.98 8.25
N ASP A 57 2.85 11.76 7.72
CA ASP A 57 2.96 11.51 6.30
C ASP A 57 1.62 11.02 5.75
N SER A 58 1.13 11.69 4.71
CA SER A 58 -0.12 11.28 4.05
C SER A 58 0.19 10.21 3.00
N LEU A 59 -0.08 8.95 3.32
CA LEU A 59 0.32 7.81 2.51
C LEU A 59 -0.79 7.35 1.58
N TYR A 60 -0.46 7.23 0.30
CA TYR A 60 -1.23 6.50 -0.69
C TYR A 60 -0.69 5.08 -0.80
N ILE A 61 -1.50 4.11 -0.40
CA ILE A 61 -1.11 2.71 -0.32
C ILE A 61 -1.92 1.92 -1.32
N LYS A 62 -1.23 1.21 -2.21
CA LYS A 62 -1.86 0.34 -3.20
C LYS A 62 -1.27 -1.05 -3.08
N PHE A 63 -2.13 -2.02 -2.80
CA PHE A 63 -1.71 -3.42 -2.74
C PHE A 63 -2.76 -4.34 -3.34
N SER A 64 -2.31 -5.52 -3.77
CA SER A 64 -3.18 -6.65 -4.01
C SER A 64 -2.81 -7.77 -3.05
N TYR A 65 -3.75 -8.65 -2.77
CA TYR A 65 -3.52 -9.80 -1.91
C TYR A 65 -4.27 -11.02 -2.45
N SER A 66 -3.78 -12.18 -2.03
CA SER A 66 -4.41 -13.48 -2.22
C SER A 66 -4.53 -14.18 -0.87
N SER A 67 -4.95 -15.44 -0.88
CA SER A 67 -4.95 -16.28 0.31
C SER A 67 -3.54 -16.58 0.87
N THR A 68 -2.46 -16.34 0.10
CA THR A 68 -1.10 -16.73 0.49
C THR A 68 -0.04 -15.64 0.37
N TRP A 69 -0.36 -14.51 -0.25
CA TRP A 69 0.61 -13.43 -0.46
C TRP A 69 -0.07 -12.07 -0.54
N MET A 70 0.71 -11.03 -0.26
CA MET A 70 0.35 -9.63 -0.50
C MET A 70 1.47 -8.98 -1.32
N THR A 71 1.10 -8.21 -2.33
CA THR A 71 2.03 -7.42 -3.13
C THR A 71 1.67 -5.95 -2.99
N ILE A 72 2.61 -5.19 -2.43
CA ILE A 72 2.53 -3.74 -2.32
C ILE A 72 3.10 -3.17 -3.61
N TYR A 73 2.30 -2.35 -4.29
CA TYR A 73 2.66 -1.72 -5.55
C TYR A 73 3.00 -0.23 -5.40
N SER A 74 2.58 0.41 -4.31
CA SER A 74 2.89 1.80 -3.99
C SER A 74 2.61 2.05 -2.51
N PHE A 75 3.48 2.84 -1.89
CA PHE A 75 3.43 3.26 -0.50
C PHE A 75 4.11 4.63 -0.38
N HIS A 76 3.47 5.68 -0.88
CA HIS A 76 4.04 7.03 -0.86
C HIS A 76 2.94 8.08 -1.09
N LEU A 77 3.28 9.36 -1.05
CA LEU A 77 2.42 10.50 -1.44
C LEU A 77 2.03 10.45 -2.93
#